data_AF-A0A7Y2BU96-F1
#
_entry.id   AF-A0A7Y2BU96-F1
#
_cell.length_a   1.000
_cell.length_b   1.000
_cell.length_c   1.000
_cell.angle_alpha   90.00
_cell.angle_beta   90.00
_cell.angle_gamma   90.00
#
_symmetry.space_group_name_H-M   'P 1'
#
loop_
_entity.id
_entity.type
_entity.pdbx_description
1 polymer ?
#
loop_
_entity_poly.entity_id
_entity_poly.type
_entity_poly.pdbx_seq_one_letter_code
_entity_poly.pdbx_strand_id
1 'polypeptide(L)'
;MAEAPGLRTGPGALVLIAIVAAILLAAGRPAHAKTPDCRNVPITEQQTVEQIAADLKTIAADKTADIRYMTLVNLANGCATDRQMQLYRHAVIKLLNSLSRAPQPARFETIDPGGAILRIRLSALGWTTEEWRRLLYVYPYGLKAKSADFQTIAELTGSPLAYLRADWFTHTAARPPFYYNLLKLPRSFMSLEAG
;
A
#
# COMPACT_ATOMS: atom_id res chain seq x y z
N MET A 1 5.92 34.35 -20.56
CA MET A 1 4.69 33.55 -20.37
C MET A 1 5.15 32.14 -20.04
N ALA A 2 4.96 31.69 -18.80
CA ALA A 2 5.44 30.40 -18.34
C ALA A 2 4.36 29.34 -18.58
N GLU A 3 4.75 28.26 -19.24
CA GLU A 3 3.92 27.11 -19.57
C GLU A 3 3.57 26.33 -18.29
N ALA A 4 2.27 26.12 -18.04
CA ALA A 4 1.80 25.33 -16.91
C ALA A 4 2.11 23.83 -17.12
N PRO A 5 2.57 23.10 -16.09
CA PRO A 5 2.89 21.68 -16.23
C PRO A 5 1.60 20.88 -16.40
N GLY A 6 1.36 20.41 -17.62
CA GLY A 6 0.23 19.56 -17.98
C GLY A 6 0.13 18.31 -17.11
N LEU A 7 -1.06 18.10 -16.55
CA LEU A 7 -1.46 16.90 -15.84
C LEU A 7 -1.23 15.66 -16.74
N ARG A 8 -0.19 14.90 -16.48
CA ARG A 8 0.10 13.63 -17.18
C ARG A 8 -0.82 12.50 -16.69
N THR A 9 -2.13 12.63 -16.90
CA THR A 9 -3.08 11.52 -16.72
C THR A 9 -3.76 11.22 -18.05
N GLY A 10 -2.99 10.74 -19.02
CA GLY A 10 -3.55 10.17 -20.25
C GLY A 10 -4.26 8.83 -19.99
N PRO A 11 -5.11 8.36 -20.92
CA PRO A 11 -5.87 7.10 -20.81
C PRO A 11 -5.00 5.87 -20.47
N GLY A 12 -3.69 5.91 -20.77
CA GLY A 12 -2.74 4.86 -20.41
C GLY A 12 -2.53 4.66 -18.90
N ALA A 13 -2.68 5.69 -18.07
CA ALA A 13 -2.49 5.55 -16.61
C ALA A 13 -3.65 4.76 -15.97
N LEU A 14 -4.88 4.99 -16.41
CA LEU A 14 -6.07 4.27 -15.95
C LEU A 14 -6.06 2.81 -16.38
N VAL A 15 -5.69 2.52 -17.63
CA VAL A 15 -5.53 1.14 -18.14
C VAL A 15 -4.51 0.37 -17.32
N LEU A 16 -3.39 1.03 -17.00
CA LEU A 16 -2.32 0.43 -16.24
C LEU A 16 -2.69 0.15 -14.77
N ILE A 17 -3.44 1.05 -14.13
CA ILE A 17 -4.01 0.85 -12.79
C ILE A 17 -4.98 -0.33 -12.79
N ALA A 18 -5.84 -0.44 -13.81
CA ALA A 18 -6.78 -1.55 -13.94
C ALA A 18 -6.05 -2.90 -14.11
N ILE A 19 -4.98 -2.95 -14.92
CA ILE A 19 -4.16 -4.16 -15.09
C ILE A 19 -3.49 -4.56 -13.78
N VAL A 20 -2.88 -3.61 -13.07
CA VAL A 20 -2.23 -3.85 -11.77
C VAL A 20 -3.25 -4.35 -10.73
N ALA A 21 -4.42 -3.74 -10.68
CA ALA A 21 -5.52 -4.20 -9.84
C ALA A 21 -5.93 -5.63 -10.16
N ALA A 22 -6.16 -5.95 -11.44
CA ALA A 22 -6.57 -7.27 -11.87
C ALA A 22 -5.55 -8.37 -11.49
N ILE A 23 -4.25 -8.09 -11.66
CA ILE A 23 -3.17 -9.04 -11.30
C ILE A 23 -3.20 -9.37 -9.80
N LEU A 24 -3.25 -8.35 -8.95
CA LEU A 24 -3.22 -8.54 -7.50
C LEU A 24 -4.52 -9.14 -6.95
N LEU A 25 -5.66 -8.82 -7.56
CA LEU A 25 -6.96 -9.43 -7.24
C LEU A 25 -7.00 -10.92 -7.59
N ALA A 26 -6.51 -11.29 -8.77
CA ALA A 26 -6.43 -12.68 -9.19
C ALA A 26 -5.48 -13.48 -8.28
N ALA A 27 -4.37 -12.86 -7.85
CA ALA A 27 -3.42 -13.45 -6.91
C ALA A 27 -3.96 -13.59 -5.48
N GLY A 28 -4.78 -12.64 -5.02
CA GLY A 28 -5.38 -12.63 -3.68
C GLY A 28 -6.58 -13.56 -3.52
N ARG A 29 -7.10 -14.13 -4.62
CA ARG A 29 -8.06 -15.24 -4.55
C ARG A 29 -7.35 -16.47 -3.98
N PRO A 30 -7.99 -17.25 -3.10
CA PRO A 30 -7.43 -18.54 -2.71
C PRO A 30 -7.19 -19.34 -4.00
N ALA A 31 -5.94 -19.66 -4.29
CA ALA A 31 -5.58 -20.41 -5.48
C ALA A 31 -6.35 -21.74 -5.47
N HIS A 32 -7.24 -21.94 -6.44
CA HIS A 32 -7.93 -23.22 -6.63
C HIS A 32 -7.00 -24.34 -7.14
N ALA A 33 -5.70 -24.09 -7.24
CA ALA A 33 -4.70 -25.13 -7.38
C ALA A 33 -3.58 -24.85 -6.38
N LYS A 34 -3.57 -25.57 -5.25
CA LYS A 34 -2.36 -25.71 -4.43
C LYS A 34 -1.25 -26.20 -5.37
N THR A 35 -0.20 -25.41 -5.54
CA THR A 35 1.06 -25.95 -6.06
C THR A 35 1.45 -27.10 -5.12
N PRO A 36 1.69 -28.33 -5.60
CA PRO A 36 1.85 -29.50 -4.73
C PRO A 36 3.01 -29.43 -3.72
N ASP A 37 3.89 -28.44 -3.84
CA ASP A 37 5.13 -28.31 -3.09
C ASP A 37 5.25 -26.99 -2.30
N CYS A 38 4.13 -26.44 -1.81
CA CYS A 38 4.19 -25.28 -0.94
C CYS A 38 4.71 -25.66 0.47
N ARG A 39 6.04 -25.56 0.63
CA ARG A 39 6.74 -25.85 1.90
C ARG A 39 6.96 -24.61 2.79
N ASN A 40 6.39 -23.47 2.42
CA ASN A 40 6.60 -22.23 3.17
C ASN A 40 5.95 -22.33 4.54
N VAL A 41 6.74 -22.08 5.59
CA VAL A 41 6.20 -21.85 6.93
C VAL A 41 5.35 -20.57 6.86
N PRO A 42 4.05 -20.62 7.18
CA PRO A 42 3.20 -19.45 7.10
C PRO A 42 3.70 -18.32 8.01
N ILE A 43 3.79 -17.12 7.47
CA ILE A 43 4.09 -15.91 8.25
C ILE A 43 2.81 -15.52 8.98
N THR A 44 2.87 -15.48 10.31
CA THR A 44 1.71 -15.13 11.13
C THR A 44 1.49 -13.62 11.17
N GLU A 45 0.28 -13.21 11.57
CA GLU A 45 0.00 -11.79 11.83
C GLU A 45 0.91 -11.25 12.94
N GLN A 46 1.14 -12.05 13.98
CA GLN A 46 2.06 -11.69 15.07
C GLN A 46 3.48 -11.41 14.53
N GLN A 47 4.04 -12.31 13.71
CA GLN A 47 5.36 -12.09 13.11
C GLN A 47 5.39 -10.86 12.19
N THR A 48 4.30 -10.56 11.49
CA THR A 48 4.19 -9.36 10.66
C THR A 48 4.24 -8.10 11.53
N VAL A 49 3.50 -8.10 12.63
CA VAL A 49 3.43 -6.99 13.58
C VAL A 49 4.75 -6.80 14.32
N GLU A 50 5.41 -7.88 14.75
CA GLU A 50 6.74 -7.86 15.36
C GLU A 50 7.78 -7.22 14.43
N GLN A 51 7.81 -7.63 13.15
CA GLN A 51 8.72 -7.05 12.16
C GLN A 51 8.47 -5.56 11.93
N ILE A 52 7.20 -5.14 11.86
CA ILE A 52 6.83 -3.72 11.71
C ILE A 52 7.23 -2.93 12.96
N ALA A 53 6.95 -3.43 14.16
CA ALA A 53 7.33 -2.76 15.40
C ALA A 53 8.86 -2.65 15.55
N ALA A 54 9.59 -3.68 15.15
CA ALA A 54 11.06 -3.66 15.12
C ALA A 54 11.58 -2.62 14.13
N ASP A 55 11.03 -2.56 12.91
CA ASP A 55 11.41 -1.55 11.92
C ASP A 55 11.15 -0.12 12.42
N LEU A 56 9.97 0.14 12.99
CA LEU A 56 9.63 1.46 13.53
C LEU A 56 10.59 1.93 14.64
N LYS A 57 11.11 1.01 15.47
CA LYS A 57 12.11 1.33 16.50
C LYS A 57 13.46 1.78 15.91
N THR A 58 13.73 1.49 14.63
CA THR A 58 14.92 1.98 13.93
C THR A 58 14.74 3.37 13.31
N ILE A 59 13.50 3.86 13.24
CA ILE A 59 13.16 5.15 12.66
C ILE A 59 13.25 6.24 13.73
N ALA A 60 13.76 7.42 13.36
CA ALA A 60 13.77 8.58 14.24
C ALA A 60 12.35 8.92 14.72
N ALA A 61 12.20 9.21 16.01
CA ALA A 61 10.88 9.36 16.65
C ALA A 61 10.00 10.47 16.03
N ASP A 62 10.61 11.53 15.49
CA ASP A 62 9.88 12.61 14.79
C ASP A 62 9.40 12.22 13.38
N LYS A 63 9.81 11.04 12.88
CA LYS A 63 9.46 10.51 11.55
C LYS A 63 8.49 9.34 11.58
N THR A 64 8.31 8.66 12.71
CA THR A 64 7.47 7.44 12.79
C THR A 64 6.01 7.70 12.42
N ALA A 65 5.49 8.91 12.70
CA ALA A 65 4.14 9.32 12.31
C ALA A 65 3.91 9.32 10.78
N ASP A 66 4.98 9.44 9.98
CA ASP A 66 4.94 9.43 8.51
C ASP A 66 5.03 8.02 7.90
N ILE A 67 5.39 7.02 8.70
CA ILE A 67 5.66 5.67 8.22
C ILE A 67 4.37 4.83 8.19
N ARG A 68 4.15 4.13 7.07
CA ARG A 68 3.11 3.10 6.92
C ARG A 68 3.69 1.89 6.19
N TYR A 69 2.89 0.82 6.07
CA TYR A 69 3.33 -0.41 5.42
C TYR A 69 2.26 -1.00 4.50
N MET A 70 2.72 -1.65 3.42
CA MET A 70 1.89 -2.51 2.57
C MET A 70 2.36 -3.96 2.75
N THR A 71 1.43 -4.87 3.07
CA THR A 71 1.73 -6.28 3.28
C THR A 71 1.23 -7.13 2.12
N LEU A 72 2.10 -8.00 1.62
CA LEU A 72 1.86 -9.06 0.64
C LEU A 72 1.93 -10.45 1.29
N VAL A 73 1.96 -10.50 2.64
CA VAL A 73 2.09 -11.71 3.44
C VAL A 73 1.01 -12.75 3.08
N ASN A 74 -0.21 -12.32 2.78
CA ASN A 74 -1.28 -13.21 2.34
C ASN A 74 -0.96 -13.91 1.01
N LEU A 75 -0.23 -13.25 0.10
CA LEU A 75 0.20 -13.84 -1.17
C LEU A 75 1.38 -14.79 -0.97
N ALA A 76 2.33 -14.44 -0.10
CA ALA A 76 3.43 -15.32 0.29
C ALA A 76 2.91 -16.61 0.96
N ASN A 77 1.97 -16.48 1.89
CA ASN A 77 1.29 -17.61 2.54
C ASN A 77 0.39 -18.38 1.55
N GLY A 78 -0.05 -17.73 0.47
CA GLY A 78 -0.76 -18.33 -0.66
C GLY A 78 0.15 -19.07 -1.66
N CYS A 79 1.41 -19.33 -1.29
CA CYS A 79 2.37 -20.08 -2.09
C CYS A 79 2.81 -19.37 -3.38
N ALA A 80 2.83 -18.04 -3.38
CA ALA A 80 3.45 -17.27 -4.44
C ALA A 80 4.95 -17.59 -4.53
N THR A 81 5.43 -17.88 -5.74
CA THR A 81 6.86 -18.02 -6.04
C THR A 81 7.60 -16.70 -5.88
N ASP A 82 8.92 -16.73 -5.72
CA ASP A 82 9.75 -15.52 -5.63
C ASP A 82 9.55 -14.57 -6.82
N ARG A 83 9.43 -15.14 -8.03
CA ARG A 83 9.13 -14.37 -9.25
C ARG A 83 7.77 -13.68 -9.16
N GLN A 84 6.75 -14.37 -8.67
CA GLN A 84 5.43 -13.76 -8.46
C GLN A 84 5.48 -12.68 -7.38
N MET A 85 6.18 -12.90 -6.28
CA MET A 85 6.35 -11.90 -5.22
C MET A 85 7.04 -10.64 -5.72
N GLN A 86 8.07 -10.77 -6.56
CA GLN A 86 8.70 -9.62 -7.24
C GLN A 86 7.70 -8.87 -8.13
N LEU A 87 6.90 -9.59 -8.93
CA LEU A 87 5.87 -8.97 -9.78
C LEU A 87 4.81 -8.24 -8.95
N TYR A 88 4.34 -8.84 -7.85
CA TYR A 88 3.37 -8.23 -6.95
C TYR A 88 3.93 -6.98 -6.29
N ARG A 89 5.18 -7.01 -5.79
CA ARG A 89 5.86 -5.82 -5.28
C ARG A 89 5.90 -4.69 -6.32
N HIS A 90 6.36 -5.00 -7.54
CA HIS A 90 6.44 -4.00 -8.61
C HIS A 90 5.06 -3.42 -8.97
N ALA A 91 4.02 -4.26 -8.99
CA ALA A 91 2.65 -3.84 -9.24
C ALA A 91 2.16 -2.85 -8.16
N VAL A 92 2.36 -3.18 -6.87
CA VAL A 92 2.02 -2.30 -5.75
C VAL A 92 2.79 -0.98 -5.83
N ILE A 93 4.12 -1.02 -6.05
CA ILE A 93 4.97 0.18 -6.18
C ILE A 93 4.48 1.09 -7.32
N LYS A 94 4.09 0.48 -8.44
CA LYS A 94 3.59 1.21 -9.61
C LYS A 94 2.25 1.87 -9.32
N LEU A 95 1.34 1.19 -8.62
CA LEU A 95 0.07 1.78 -8.19
C LEU A 95 0.29 2.92 -7.19
N LEU A 96 1.12 2.71 -6.17
CA LEU A 96 1.44 3.75 -5.17
C LEU A 96 1.98 5.01 -5.84
N ASN A 97 2.92 4.86 -6.79
CA ASN A 97 3.43 6.00 -7.56
C ASN A 97 2.38 6.63 -8.48
N SER A 98 1.47 5.84 -9.05
CA SER A 98 0.39 6.38 -9.90
C SER A 98 -0.66 7.13 -9.10
N LEU A 99 -0.79 6.84 -7.80
CA LEU A 99 -1.66 7.54 -6.85
C LEU A 99 -0.91 8.62 -6.05
N SER A 100 0.38 8.81 -6.32
CA SER A 100 1.21 9.82 -5.66
C SER A 100 0.94 11.19 -6.23
N ARG A 101 1.03 12.20 -5.36
CA ARG A 101 1.01 13.63 -5.75
C ARG A 101 2.40 14.27 -5.65
N ALA A 102 3.42 13.48 -5.34
CA ALA A 102 4.79 13.95 -5.26
C ALA A 102 5.36 14.21 -6.67
N PRO A 103 6.24 15.21 -6.83
CA PRO A 103 6.83 15.54 -8.14
C PRO A 103 7.81 14.47 -8.64
N GLN A 104 8.35 13.65 -7.73
CA GLN A 104 9.25 12.56 -8.06
C GLN A 104 8.67 11.22 -7.61
N PRO A 105 8.92 10.11 -8.34
CA PRO A 105 8.53 8.79 -7.90
C PRO A 105 9.10 8.46 -6.52
N ALA A 106 8.23 8.00 -5.62
CA ALA A 106 8.62 7.51 -4.31
C ALA A 106 9.39 6.19 -4.45
N ARG A 107 10.41 6.05 -3.60
CA ARG A 107 11.16 4.80 -3.41
C ARG A 107 10.62 4.06 -2.20
N PHE A 108 10.58 2.75 -2.29
CA PHE A 108 10.06 1.86 -1.25
C PHE A 108 11.10 0.81 -0.92
N GLU A 109 11.16 0.45 0.35
CA GLU A 109 12.07 -0.56 0.88
C GLU A 109 11.26 -1.70 1.49
N THR A 110 11.78 -2.91 1.41
CA THR A 110 11.21 -4.06 2.09
C THR A 110 11.91 -4.27 3.42
N ILE A 111 11.16 -4.59 4.47
CA ILE A 111 11.70 -4.74 5.84
C ILE A 111 11.90 -6.20 6.26
N ASP A 112 11.44 -7.13 5.44
CA ASP A 112 11.53 -8.57 5.68
C ASP A 112 12.36 -9.26 4.58
N PRO A 113 13.00 -10.41 4.89
CA PRO A 113 13.79 -11.15 3.91
C PRO A 113 13.00 -11.61 2.67
N GLY A 114 11.70 -11.92 2.84
CA GLY A 114 10.82 -12.35 1.75
C GLY A 114 10.33 -11.18 0.88
N GLY A 115 10.58 -9.94 1.31
CA GLY A 115 10.03 -8.72 0.76
C GLY A 115 8.51 -8.73 0.62
N ALA A 116 7.83 -9.29 1.61
CA ALA A 116 6.38 -9.26 1.73
C ALA A 116 5.87 -8.00 2.44
N ILE A 117 6.73 -7.19 3.07
CA ILE A 117 6.34 -6.00 3.83
C ILE A 117 7.09 -4.79 3.26
N LEU A 118 6.38 -3.93 2.54
CA LEU A 118 6.92 -2.70 1.97
C LEU A 118 6.69 -1.53 2.92
N ARG A 119 7.75 -0.84 3.30
CA ARG A 119 7.70 0.43 4.02
C ARG A 119 7.38 1.57 3.06
N ILE A 120 6.43 2.42 3.45
CA ILE A 120 6.04 3.63 2.73
C ILE A 120 6.16 4.85 3.65
N ARG A 121 6.48 6.00 3.07
CA ARG A 121 6.36 7.32 3.71
C ARG A 121 5.19 8.06 3.10
N LEU A 122 4.25 8.53 3.92
CA LEU A 122 3.07 9.25 3.44
C LEU A 122 3.49 10.55 2.73
N SER A 123 4.42 11.29 3.33
CA SER A 123 4.99 12.52 2.76
C SER A 123 5.63 12.31 1.38
N ALA A 124 6.30 11.18 1.16
CA ALA A 124 6.89 10.82 -0.13
C ALA A 124 5.84 10.52 -1.21
N LEU A 125 4.62 10.18 -0.82
CA LEU A 125 3.46 10.03 -1.70
C LEU A 125 2.66 11.34 -1.83
N GLY A 126 3.05 12.37 -1.08
CA GLY A 126 2.28 13.59 -0.90
C GLY A 126 0.99 13.37 -0.11
N TRP A 127 0.83 12.26 0.61
CA TRP A 127 -0.38 11.90 1.36
C TRP A 127 -0.34 12.39 2.82
N THR A 128 -1.51 12.50 3.44
CA THR A 128 -1.65 12.84 4.88
C THR A 128 -2.08 11.63 5.72
N THR A 129 -1.92 11.76 7.04
CA THR A 129 -2.39 10.76 8.01
C THR A 129 -3.91 10.60 7.96
N GLU A 130 -4.67 11.66 7.67
CA GLU A 130 -6.12 11.61 7.50
C GLU A 130 -6.53 10.83 6.25
N GLU A 131 -5.80 10.99 5.15
CA GLU A 131 -6.06 10.23 3.91
C GLU A 131 -5.82 8.74 4.14
N TRP A 132 -4.75 8.38 4.86
CA TRP A 132 -4.53 7.02 5.32
C TRP A 132 -5.69 6.52 6.20
N ARG A 133 -6.11 7.32 7.18
CA ARG A 133 -7.19 6.96 8.11
C ARG A 133 -8.53 6.71 7.39
N ARG A 134 -8.80 7.38 6.27
CA ARG A 134 -10.00 7.10 5.44
C ARG A 134 -9.96 5.71 4.83
N LEU A 135 -8.79 5.19 4.46
CA LEU A 135 -8.66 3.81 3.99
C LEU A 135 -9.00 2.82 5.11
N LEU A 136 -8.53 3.10 6.34
CA LEU A 136 -8.79 2.24 7.49
C LEU A 136 -10.28 2.08 7.81
N TYR A 137 -11.12 3.09 7.53
CA TYR A 137 -12.55 3.06 7.82
C TYR A 137 -13.30 1.94 7.07
N VAL A 138 -12.81 1.55 5.90
CA VAL A 138 -13.40 0.50 5.06
C VAL A 138 -12.56 -0.77 5.02
N TYR A 139 -11.51 -0.85 5.86
CA TYR A 139 -10.56 -1.95 5.83
C TYR A 139 -11.09 -3.16 6.63
N PRO A 140 -11.37 -4.31 5.99
CA PRO A 140 -12.04 -5.43 6.65
C PRO A 140 -11.09 -6.31 7.48
N TYR A 141 -9.77 -6.14 7.33
CA TYR A 141 -8.77 -6.97 8.02
C TYR A 141 -8.10 -6.23 9.19
N GLY A 142 -8.78 -5.23 9.76
CA GLY A 142 -8.27 -4.43 10.89
C GLY A 142 -8.38 -5.08 12.26
N LEU A 143 -8.57 -6.41 12.34
CA LEU A 143 -8.60 -7.13 13.61
C LEU A 143 -7.25 -6.99 14.29
N LYS A 144 -7.24 -6.52 15.54
CA LYS A 144 -6.01 -6.35 16.31
C LYS A 144 -5.95 -7.44 17.37
N ALA A 145 -4.92 -8.27 17.34
CA ALA A 145 -4.60 -9.06 18.52
C ALA A 145 -4.18 -8.11 19.65
N LYS A 146 -4.51 -8.47 20.90
CA LYS A 146 -4.00 -7.73 22.07
C LYS A 146 -2.53 -8.10 22.28
N SER A 147 -1.62 -7.41 21.58
CA SER A 147 -0.17 -7.54 21.80
C SER A 147 0.48 -6.18 22.06
N ALA A 148 1.61 -6.20 22.78
CA ALA A 148 2.40 -5.00 23.06
C ALA A 148 2.93 -4.33 21.78
N ASP A 149 3.21 -5.11 20.74
CA ASP A 149 3.67 -4.57 19.46
C ASP A 149 2.55 -3.84 18.71
N PHE A 150 1.30 -4.30 18.76
CA PHE A 150 0.17 -3.55 18.22
C PHE A 150 0.01 -2.17 18.90
N GLN A 151 0.22 -2.10 20.22
CA GLN A 151 0.22 -0.85 20.97
C GLN A 151 1.41 0.04 20.57
N THR A 152 2.61 -0.54 20.51
CA THR A 152 3.83 0.14 20.08
C THR A 152 3.66 0.79 18.70
N ILE A 153 3.10 0.07 17.73
CA ILE A 153 2.83 0.61 16.39
C ILE A 153 1.86 1.78 16.48
N ALA A 154 0.78 1.65 17.26
CA ALA A 154 -0.22 2.70 17.38
C ALA A 154 0.34 3.97 18.02
N GLU A 155 1.15 3.83 19.05
CA GLU A 155 1.83 4.93 19.75
C GLU A 155 2.83 5.62 18.84
N LEU A 156 3.73 4.88 18.19
CA LEU A 156 4.78 5.44 17.34
C LEU A 156 4.23 6.12 16.09
N THR A 157 3.18 5.56 15.48
CA THR A 157 2.65 6.08 14.20
C THR A 157 1.47 7.05 14.37
N GLY A 158 0.92 7.15 15.58
CA GLY A 158 -0.32 7.88 15.85
C GLY A 158 -1.54 7.31 15.10
N SER A 159 -1.46 6.07 14.62
CA SER A 159 -2.50 5.44 13.80
C SER A 159 -2.97 4.14 14.44
N PRO A 160 -4.30 3.88 14.52
CA PRO A 160 -4.78 2.61 15.07
C PRO A 160 -4.27 1.39 14.29
N LEU A 161 -3.92 1.57 13.01
CA LEU A 161 -3.27 0.56 12.19
C LEU A 161 -2.33 1.25 11.20
N ALA A 162 -1.07 0.84 11.15
CA ALA A 162 -0.05 1.43 10.28
C ALA A 162 0.23 0.59 9.02
N TYR A 163 -0.51 -0.50 8.80
CA TYR A 163 -0.30 -1.39 7.66
C TYR A 163 -1.61 -1.81 7.00
N LEU A 164 -1.54 -2.09 5.70
CA LEU A 164 -2.66 -2.57 4.88
C LEU A 164 -2.23 -3.73 4.01
N ARG A 165 -3.13 -4.70 3.80
CA ARG A 165 -2.99 -5.72 2.77
C ARG A 165 -2.95 -5.07 1.39
N ALA A 166 -1.90 -5.34 0.64
CA ALA A 166 -1.62 -4.66 -0.62
C ALA A 166 -2.59 -5.09 -1.74
N ASP A 167 -3.08 -6.33 -1.73
CA ASP A 167 -4.11 -6.80 -2.66
C ASP A 167 -5.43 -6.07 -2.43
N TRP A 168 -5.85 -5.95 -1.17
CA TRP A 168 -7.04 -5.16 -0.81
C TRP A 168 -6.86 -3.68 -1.14
N PHE A 169 -5.71 -3.10 -0.81
CA PHE A 169 -5.42 -1.70 -1.11
C PHE A 169 -5.51 -1.46 -2.62
N THR A 170 -4.92 -2.35 -3.42
CA THR A 170 -4.93 -2.22 -4.88
C THR A 170 -6.34 -2.34 -5.45
N HIS A 171 -7.17 -3.21 -4.90
CA HIS A 171 -8.59 -3.25 -5.26
C HIS A 171 -9.32 -1.97 -4.87
N THR A 172 -9.12 -1.49 -3.65
CA THR A 172 -9.94 -0.40 -3.09
C THR A 172 -9.51 0.98 -3.60
N ALA A 173 -8.20 1.25 -3.63
CA ALA A 173 -7.63 2.54 -4.00
C ALA A 173 -7.68 2.83 -5.50
N ALA A 174 -7.72 1.79 -6.35
CA ALA A 174 -7.84 1.92 -7.79
C ALA A 174 -9.25 2.35 -8.27
N ARG A 175 -10.23 2.52 -7.37
CA ARG A 175 -11.64 2.78 -7.69
C ARG A 175 -12.15 4.02 -6.98
N PRO A 176 -13.20 4.68 -7.50
CA PRO A 176 -13.93 5.70 -6.75
C PRO A 176 -14.47 5.14 -5.41
N PRO A 177 -14.54 5.96 -4.34
CA PRO A 177 -14.12 7.36 -4.29
C PRO A 177 -12.61 7.54 -4.03
N PHE A 178 -11.87 6.47 -3.70
CA PHE A 178 -10.49 6.56 -3.25
C PHE A 178 -9.52 7.02 -4.34
N TYR A 179 -9.70 6.58 -5.57
CA TYR A 179 -8.89 7.06 -6.71
C TYR A 179 -8.91 8.59 -6.82
N TYR A 180 -10.10 9.20 -6.78
CA TYR A 180 -10.25 10.65 -6.84
C TYR A 180 -9.75 11.36 -5.59
N ASN A 181 -10.05 10.80 -4.42
CA ASN A 181 -9.64 11.38 -3.14
C ASN A 181 -8.11 11.41 -2.98
N LEU A 182 -7.42 10.31 -3.32
CA LEU A 182 -5.97 10.18 -3.21
C LEU A 182 -5.22 10.99 -4.27
N LEU A 183 -5.83 11.25 -5.43
CA LEU A 183 -5.25 12.17 -6.41
C LEU A 183 -5.67 13.63 -6.21
N LYS A 184 -6.59 13.89 -5.26
CA LYS A 184 -7.27 15.20 -5.10
C LYS A 184 -7.82 15.74 -6.42
N LEU A 185 -8.33 14.86 -7.28
CA LEU A 185 -8.94 15.29 -8.53
C LEU A 185 -10.27 15.97 -8.25
N PRO A 186 -10.56 17.13 -8.87
CA PRO A 186 -11.87 17.73 -8.78
C PRO A 186 -12.93 16.77 -9.34
N ARG A 187 -14.13 16.80 -8.75
CA ARG A 187 -15.24 15.91 -9.11
C ARG A 187 -15.83 16.20 -10.50
N SER A 188 -15.43 17.29 -11.15
CA SER A 188 -15.87 17.68 -12.50
C SER A 188 -14.76 18.37 -13.28
N PHE A 189 -14.78 18.20 -14.60
CA PHE A 189 -13.87 18.89 -15.53
C PHE A 189 -14.03 20.42 -15.48
N MET A 190 -15.23 20.94 -15.17
CA MET A 190 -15.48 22.38 -15.06
C MET A 190 -14.71 23.07 -13.91
N SER A 191 -14.15 22.32 -12.96
CA SER A 191 -13.32 22.88 -11.89
C SER A 191 -11.82 22.90 -12.22
N LEU A 192 -11.40 22.52 -13.44
CA LEU A 192 -10.00 22.50 -13.87
C LEU A 192 -9.56 23.78 -14.62
N GLU A 193 -10.48 24.69 -14.95
CA GLU A 193 -10.17 25.93 -15.70
C GLU A 193 -10.18 27.20 -14.83
N ALA A 194 -10.40 27.09 -13.52
CA ALA A 194 -10.57 28.22 -12.61
C ALA A 194 -9.40 28.45 -11.63
N GLY A 195 -8.22 27.86 -11.88
CA GLY A 195 -7.05 27.93 -10.98
C GLY A 195 -5.78 28.36 -11.69
#